data_AF-A0A0M4GKL2-F1
#
_entry.id   AF-A0A0M4GKL2-F1
#
_cell.length_a   1.000
_cell.length_b   1.000
_cell.length_c   1.000
_cell.angle_alpha   90.00
_cell.angle_beta   90.00
_cell.angle_gamma   90.00
#
_symmetry.space_group_name_H-M   'P 1'
#
loop_
_entity.id
_entity.type
_entity.pdbx_description
1 polymer ?
#
loop_
_entity_poly.entity_id
_entity_poly.type
_entity_poly.pdbx_seq_one_letter_code
_entity_poly.pdbx_strand_id
1 'polypeptide(L)' 'MDRFFQEGTPEEKRERLRQEELKKNSTGSLKDGFSRAENGNLADLVGGLGWKGTGILIVILFVGYVLYKLFFL' A
#
# COMPACT_ATOMS: atom_id res chain seq x y z
N MET A 1 -16.87 -51.13 -15.15
CA MET A 1 -16.44 -50.77 -13.80
C MET A 1 -14.98 -50.31 -13.85
N ASP A 2 -14.65 -49.29 -13.04
CA ASP A 2 -13.30 -48.98 -12.51
C ASP A 2 -12.33 -48.02 -13.23
N ARG A 3 -12.77 -46.86 -13.77
CA ARG A 3 -11.82 -45.75 -14.09
C ARG A 3 -12.25 -44.29 -13.82
N PHE A 4 -13.41 -44.03 -13.20
CA PHE A 4 -13.90 -42.65 -12.97
C PHE A 4 -13.49 -42.00 -11.64
N PHE A 5 -12.66 -42.65 -10.81
CA PHE A 5 -12.26 -42.14 -9.48
C PHE A 5 -10.84 -41.57 -9.42
N GLN A 6 -10.27 -41.15 -10.54
CA GLN A 6 -9.04 -40.36 -10.52
C GLN A 6 -9.38 -38.88 -10.68
N GLU A 7 -9.15 -38.14 -9.60
CA GLU A 7 -8.89 -36.69 -9.54
C GLU A 7 -10.09 -35.75 -9.37
N GLY A 8 -10.67 -35.73 -8.16
CA GLY A 8 -11.50 -34.62 -7.64
C GLY A 8 -12.81 -34.40 -8.38
N THR A 9 -13.85 -33.97 -7.68
CA THR A 9 -15.09 -33.58 -8.36
C THR A 9 -14.77 -32.49 -9.40
N PRO A 10 -15.38 -32.51 -10.61
CA PRO A 10 -15.15 -31.49 -11.63
C PRO A 10 -15.46 -30.06 -11.12
N GLU A 11 -16.32 -29.97 -10.12
CA GLU A 11 -16.62 -28.76 -9.35
C GLU A 11 -15.40 -28.26 -8.55
N GLU A 12 -14.66 -29.16 -7.89
CA GLU A 12 -13.46 -28.86 -7.13
C GLU A 12 -12.33 -28.34 -8.02
N LYS A 13 -12.16 -28.92 -9.22
CA LYS A 13 -11.20 -28.43 -10.23
C LYS A 13 -11.57 -27.03 -10.72
N ARG A 14 -12.86 -26.75 -10.93
CA ARG A 14 -13.35 -25.41 -11.30
C ARG A 14 -13.16 -24.39 -10.18
N GLU A 15 -13.39 -24.78 -8.94
CA GLU A 15 -13.27 -23.88 -7.79
C GLU A 15 -11.80 -23.54 -7.48
N ARG A 16 -10.89 -24.49 -7.67
CA ARG A 16 -9.44 -24.25 -7.61
C ARG A 16 -8.97 -23.26 -8.66
N LEU A 17 -9.42 -23.38 -9.90
CA LEU A 17 -9.09 -22.43 -10.97
C LEU A 17 -9.62 -21.02 -10.66
N ARG A 18 -10.85 -20.90 -10.11
CA ARG A 18 -11.39 -19.62 -9.60
C ARG A 18 -10.53 -19.03 -8.48
N GLN A 19 -10.08 -19.85 -7.54
CA GLN A 19 -9.20 -19.43 -6.43
C GLN A 19 -7.82 -18.99 -6.94
N GLU A 20 -7.26 -19.67 -7.94
CA GLU A 20 -5.98 -19.30 -8.57
C GLU A 20 -6.09 -17.99 -9.35
N GLU A 21 -7.19 -17.75 -10.07
CA GLU A 21 -7.46 -16.46 -10.71
C GLU A 21 -7.67 -15.34 -9.69
N LEU A 22 -8.43 -15.59 -8.62
CA LEU A 22 -8.62 -14.64 -7.52
C LEU A 22 -7.30 -14.29 -6.82
N LYS A 23 -6.42 -15.27 -6.57
CA LYS A 23 -5.08 -15.01 -6.00
C LYS A 23 -4.17 -14.26 -6.97
N LYS A 24 -4.22 -14.58 -8.26
CA LYS A 24 -3.45 -13.88 -9.30
C LYS A 24 -3.92 -12.43 -9.47
N ASN A 25 -5.23 -12.18 -9.36
CA ASN A 25 -5.83 -10.84 -9.43
C ASN A 25 -5.82 -10.09 -8.08
N SER A 26 -5.65 -10.81 -6.96
CA SER A 26 -5.46 -10.24 -5.62
C SER A 26 -4.18 -9.42 -5.55
N THR A 27 -3.14 -9.78 -6.31
CA THR A 27 -1.94 -8.93 -6.42
C THR A 27 -2.26 -7.56 -7.02
N GLY A 28 -3.22 -7.49 -7.93
CA GLY A 28 -3.75 -6.23 -8.47
C GLY A 28 -4.50 -5.41 -7.41
N SER A 29 -5.40 -6.05 -6.64
CA SER A 29 -6.15 -5.36 -5.58
C SER A 29 -5.26 -4.93 -4.41
N LEU A 30 -4.23 -5.71 -4.09
CA LEU A 30 -3.23 -5.37 -3.08
C LEU A 30 -2.34 -4.22 -3.55
N LYS A 31 -1.92 -4.21 -4.81
CA LYS A 31 -1.15 -3.10 -5.40
C LYS A 31 -1.97 -1.81 -5.44
N ASP A 32 -3.26 -1.88 -5.77
CA ASP A 32 -4.17 -0.74 -5.71
C ASP A 32 -4.39 -0.26 -4.27
N GLY A 33 -4.55 -1.18 -3.32
CA GLY A 33 -4.65 -0.87 -1.89
C GLY A 33 -3.39 -0.21 -1.33
N PHE A 34 -2.20 -0.70 -1.72
CA PHE A 34 -0.92 -0.17 -1.30
C PHE A 34 -0.64 1.21 -1.91
N SER A 35 -0.93 1.39 -3.21
CA SER A 35 -0.79 2.67 -3.91
C SER A 35 -1.75 3.73 -3.35
N ARG A 36 -2.94 3.31 -2.87
CA ARG A 36 -3.89 4.17 -2.18
C ARG A 36 -3.48 4.48 -0.74
N ALA A 37 -2.87 3.54 -0.03
CA ALA A 37 -2.40 3.75 1.34
C ALA A 37 -1.14 4.62 1.40
N GLU A 38 -0.18 4.43 0.49
CA GLU A 38 1.04 5.24 0.42
C GLU A 38 0.75 6.69 0.01
N ASN A 39 -0.05 6.89 -1.03
CA ASN A 39 -0.35 8.25 -1.52
C ASN A 39 -1.49 8.92 -0.75
N GLY A 40 -2.46 8.15 -0.25
CA GLY A 40 -3.68 8.69 0.37
C GLY A 40 -3.55 9.07 1.84
N ASN A 41 -2.49 8.68 2.55
CA ASN A 41 -2.32 9.07 3.95
C ASN A 41 -1.40 10.29 4.09
N LEU A 42 -0.20 10.26 3.51
CA LEU A 42 0.77 11.35 3.64
C LEU A 42 0.41 12.57 2.79
N ALA A 43 -0.05 12.37 1.56
CA ALA A 43 -0.45 13.49 0.70
C ALA A 43 -1.79 14.10 1.14
N ASP A 44 -2.68 13.33 1.76
CA ASP A 44 -3.90 13.84 2.39
C ASP A 44 -3.62 14.53 3.72
N LEU A 45 -2.58 14.11 4.48
CA LEU A 45 -2.14 14.83 5.67
C LEU A 45 -1.44 16.15 5.32
N VAL A 46 -0.57 16.16 4.31
CA VAL A 46 0.14 17.35 3.82
C VAL A 46 -0.81 18.28 3.05
N GLY A 47 -1.73 17.71 2.27
CA GLY A 47 -2.79 18.44 1.56
C GLY A 47 -3.87 18.97 2.49
N GLY A 48 -4.26 18.19 3.51
CA GLY A 48 -5.29 18.49 4.50
C GLY A 48 -4.86 19.46 5.61
N LEU A 49 -3.59 19.42 6.05
CA LEU A 49 -3.01 20.52 6.86
C LEU A 49 -2.80 21.80 6.03
N GLY A 50 -2.83 21.67 4.70
CA GLY A 50 -2.49 22.72 3.76
C GLY A 50 -0.99 22.91 3.64
N TRP A 51 -0.54 23.07 2.40
CA TRP A 51 0.83 23.41 2.01
C TRP A 51 1.45 24.56 2.82
N LYS A 52 0.63 25.47 3.36
CA LYS A 52 1.06 26.55 4.25
C LYS A 52 1.58 26.05 5.60
N GLY A 53 0.91 25.07 6.21
CA GLY A 53 1.32 24.48 7.48
C GLY A 53 2.57 23.64 7.34
N THR A 54 2.61 22.78 6.31
CA THR A 54 3.80 21.97 6.00
C THR A 54 5.01 22.85 5.67
N GLY A 55 4.83 23.92 4.90
CA GLY A 55 5.91 24.87 4.59
C GLY A 55 6.48 25.55 5.83
N ILE A 56 5.63 26.03 6.74
CA ILE A 56 6.07 26.65 8.00
C ILE A 56 6.83 25.64 8.88
N LEU A 57 6.33 24.42 8.97
CA LEU A 57 6.96 23.37 9.79
C LEU A 57 8.37 23.03 9.28
N ILE A 58 8.53 22.95 7.96
CA ILE A 58 9.84 22.75 7.30
C ILE A 58 10.79 23.91 7.61
N VAL A 59 10.31 25.16 7.52
CA VAL A 59 11.14 26.35 7.82
C VAL A 59 11.63 26.35 9.27
N ILE A 60 10.74 26.03 10.23
CA ILE A 60 11.10 25.95 11.65
C ILE A 60 12.17 24.87 11.87
N LEU A 61 11.98 23.69 11.28
CA LEU A 61 12.94 22.59 11.38
C LEU A 61 14.31 23.00 10.83
N PHE A 62 14.33 23.67 9.69
CA PHE A 62 15.56 24.11 9.04
C PHE A 62 16.30 25.16 9.87
N VAL A 63 15.59 26.18 10.36
CA VAL A 63 16.18 27.23 11.21
C VAL A 63 16.70 26.63 12.52
N GLY A 64 15.92 25.77 13.18
CA GLY A 64 16.35 25.09 14.40
C GLY A 64 17.60 24.24 14.19
N TYR A 65 17.67 23.51 13.07
CA TYR A 65 18.87 22.73 12.70
C TYR A 65 20.10 23.61 12.48
N VAL A 66 19.95 24.73 11.75
CA VAL A 66 21.06 25.67 11.52
C VAL A 66 21.55 26.26 12.84
N LEU A 67 20.65 26.68 13.73
CA LEU A 67 21.03 27.18 15.04
C LEU A 67 21.73 26.11 15.88
N TYR A 68 21.21 24.88 15.92
CA TYR A 68 21.88 23.78 16.61
C TYR A 68 23.29 23.53 16.07
N LYS A 69 23.46 23.52 14.73
CA LYS A 69 24.77 23.36 14.09
C LYS A 69 25.70 24.57 14.26
N LEU A 70 25.21 25.75 14.65
CA LEU A 70 26.06 26.91 14.92
C LEU A 70 26.47 27.01 16.40
N PHE A 71 25.64 26.52 17.32
CA PHE A 71 25.87 26.64 18.76
C PHE A 71 26.40 25.35 19.40
N PHE A 72 26.08 24.18 18.86
CA PHE A 72 26.41 22.86 19.44
C PHE A 72 27.37 22.01 18.59
N LEU A 73 27.75 22.49 17.39
CA LEU A 73 28.78 21.88 16.55
C LEU A 73 30.01 22.78 16.55
#